data_AF-A0A8S1AGH0-F1
#
_entry.id   AF-A0A8S1AGH0-F1
#
_cell.length_a   1.000
_cell.length_b   1.000
_cell.length_c   1.000
_cell.angle_alpha   90.00
_cell.angle_beta   90.00
_cell.angle_gamma   90.00
#
_symmetry.space_group_name_H-M   'P 1'
#
loop_
_entity.id
_entity.type
_entity.pdbx_description
1 polymer ?
#
loop_
_entity_poly.entity_id
_entity_poly.type
_entity_poly.pdbx_seq_one_letter_code
_entity_poly.pdbx_strand_id
1 'polypeptide(L)' 'MDDMPNKTSGNSKLPPEKPTIKAEKGWYASGDSLRAQCSSPPADPPANLTWLLNGRDITVNTKKAYY' A
#
# COMPACT_ATOMS: atom_id res chain seq x y z
N MET A 1 -25.31 -9.34 -11.76
CA MET A 1 -24.61 -9.20 -10.46
C MET A 1 -23.37 -10.06 -10.60
N ASP A 2 -22.47 -9.56 -11.42
CA ASP A 2 -21.42 -10.35 -12.03
C ASP A 2 -20.29 -10.53 -11.03
N ASP A 3 -20.20 -11.77 -10.55
CA ASP A 3 -19.14 -12.33 -9.74
C ASP A 3 -17.78 -11.95 -10.38
N MET A 4 -17.00 -11.13 -9.68
CA MET A 4 -15.67 -10.72 -10.12
C MET A 4 -14.79 -11.97 -10.17
N PRO A 5 -14.25 -12.36 -11.34
CA PRO A 5 -13.58 -13.64 -11.49
C PRO A 5 -12.31 -13.67 -10.62
N ASN A 6 -12.30 -14.65 -9.72
CA ASN A 6 -11.12 -15.14 -9.02
C ASN A 6 -9.95 -15.32 -10.00
N LYS A 7 -9.02 -14.35 -10.04
CA LYS A 7 -7.83 -14.43 -10.88
C LYS A 7 -6.85 -15.39 -10.22
N THR A 8 -6.93 -16.67 -10.53
CA THR A 8 -5.87 -17.66 -10.26
C THR A 8 -4.95 -17.73 -11.48
N SER A 9 -3.68 -17.36 -11.34
CA SER A 9 -2.65 -17.59 -12.36
C SER A 9 -1.26 -17.45 -11.71
N GLY A 10 -0.52 -18.55 -11.58
CA GLY A 10 0.90 -18.56 -11.18
C GLY A 10 1.75 -17.81 -12.21
N ASN A 11 2.87 -17.16 -11.90
CA ASN A 11 4.10 -17.68 -11.29
C ASN A 11 5.00 -16.53 -10.73
N SER A 12 4.40 -15.41 -10.35
CA SER A 12 4.88 -14.40 -9.39
C SER A 12 3.72 -13.43 -9.24
N LYS A 13 2.80 -13.77 -8.33
CA LYS A 13 1.45 -13.24 -8.38
C LYS A 13 1.33 -12.08 -7.41
N LEU A 14 1.43 -10.85 -7.93
CA LEU A 14 1.02 -9.67 -7.17
C LEU A 14 -0.38 -9.92 -6.58
N PRO A 15 -0.64 -9.48 -5.34
CA PRO A 15 -1.95 -9.66 -4.73
C PRO A 15 -3.01 -9.07 -5.66
N PRO A 16 -4.17 -9.74 -5.81
CA PRO A 16 -5.21 -9.30 -6.74
C PRO A 16 -5.75 -7.91 -6.37
N GLU A 17 -5.63 -7.54 -5.09
CA GLU A 17 -6.07 -6.28 -4.54
C GLU A 17 -4.89 -5.33 -4.29
N LYS A 18 -5.14 -4.04 -4.53
CA LYS A 18 -4.15 -2.98 -4.38
C LYS A 18 -3.91 -2.68 -2.89
N PRO A 19 -2.73 -2.18 -2.52
CA PRO A 19 -2.53 -1.67 -1.17
C PRO A 19 -3.48 -0.51 -0.88
N THR A 20 -3.92 -0.43 0.36
CA THR A 20 -4.77 0.65 0.87
C THR A 20 -3.94 1.60 1.71
N ILE A 21 -4.24 2.89 1.60
CA ILE A 21 -3.58 3.95 2.38
C ILE A 21 -4.64 4.63 3.25
N LYS A 22 -4.35 4.74 4.54
CA LYS A 22 -5.17 5.49 5.50
C LYS A 22 -4.32 6.59 6.14
N ALA A 23 -4.72 7.83 5.92
CA ALA A 23 -4.15 8.99 6.61
C ALA A 23 -5.01 9.36 7.82
N GLU A 24 -4.41 10.03 8.80
CA GLU A 24 -5.13 10.49 9.99
C GLU A 24 -6.06 11.67 9.72
N LYS A 25 -5.68 12.52 8.76
CA LYS A 25 -6.42 13.73 8.40
C LYS A 25 -6.73 13.73 6.91
N GLY A 26 -7.83 14.37 6.54
CA GLY A 26 -8.19 14.60 5.14
C GLY A 26 -7.39 15.74 4.48
N TRP A 27 -6.73 16.58 5.27
CA TRP A 27 -5.93 17.71 4.81
C TRP A 27 -4.74 17.95 5.76
N TYR A 28 -3.65 18.48 5.20
CA TYR A 28 -2.42 18.81 5.92
C TYR A 28 -1.89 20.16 5.41
N ALA A 29 -1.49 21.04 6.32
CA ALA A 29 -0.79 22.28 5.97
C ALA A 29 0.70 22.02 5.73
N SER A 30 1.37 22.99 5.11
CA SER A 30 2.83 22.96 5.01
C SER A 30 3.44 23.01 6.41
N GLY A 31 4.36 22.08 6.70
CA GLY A 31 4.96 21.94 8.03
C GLY A 31 4.26 20.94 8.95
N ASP A 32 3.08 20.44 8.58
CA ASP A 32 2.43 19.37 9.35
C ASP A 32 3.16 18.02 9.21
N SER A 33 3.13 17.24 10.29
CA SER A 33 3.54 15.85 10.27
C SER A 33 2.44 14.96 9.67
N LEU A 34 2.68 14.41 8.48
CA LEU A 34 1.82 13.42 7.84
C LEU A 34 2.09 12.02 8.41
N ARG A 35 1.11 11.46 9.13
CA ARG A 35 1.11 10.06 9.55
C ARG A 35 0.04 9.29 8.77
N ALA A 36 0.50 8.25 8.09
CA ALA A 36 -0.34 7.38 7.27
C ALA A 36 0.10 5.91 7.42
N GLN A 37 -0.85 5.01 7.21
CA GLN A 37 -0.65 3.56 7.22
C GLN A 37 -0.92 3.03 5.83
N CYS A 38 0.00 2.22 5.31
CA CYS A 38 -0.18 1.47 4.08
C CYS A 38 -0.28 -0.01 4.44
N SER A 39 -1.35 -0.66 3.99
CA SER A 39 -1.60 -2.09 4.19
C SER A 39 -1.84 -2.76 2.86
N SER A 40 -1.09 -3.82 2.57
CA SER A 40 -1.34 -4.69 1.43
C SER A 40 -1.99 -6.00 1.87
N PRO A 41 -2.77 -6.64 1.00
CA PRO A 41 -3.16 -8.03 1.20
C PRO A 41 -1.92 -8.94 1.30
N PRO A 42 -2.07 -10.14 1.90
CA PRO A 42 -1.03 -11.16 1.87
C PRO A 42 -0.58 -11.46 0.43
N ALA A 43 0.72 -11.53 0.23
CA ALA A 43 1.34 -11.80 -1.07
C ALA A 43 2.44 -12.84 -0.90
N ASP A 44 2.53 -13.76 -1.86
CA ASP A 44 3.59 -14.76 -1.92
C ASP A 44 4.22 -14.74 -3.34
N PRO A 45 5.45 -14.20 -3.50
CA PRO A 45 6.35 -13.70 -2.45
C PRO A 45 5.89 -12.36 -1.84
N PRO A 46 6.41 -11.96 -0.65
CA PRO A 46 6.08 -10.69 -0.02
C PRO A 46 6.30 -9.49 -0.94
N ALA A 47 5.30 -8.61 -1.05
CA ALA A 47 5.36 -7.44 -1.91
C ALA A 47 6.21 -6.31 -1.30
N ASN A 48 6.93 -5.58 -2.15
CA ASN A 48 7.64 -4.37 -1.74
C ASN A 48 6.73 -3.15 -1.87
N LEU A 49 6.44 -2.49 -0.75
CA LEU A 49 5.68 -1.25 -0.70
C LEU A 49 6.62 -0.04 -0.66
N THR A 50 6.34 0.94 -1.52
CA THR A 50 7.06 2.21 -1.60
C THR A 50 6.08 3.35 -1.44
N TRP A 51 6.48 4.39 -0.71
CA TRP A 51 5.68 5.58 -0.53
C TRP A 51 6.08 6.67 -1.53
N LEU A 52 5.08 7.27 -2.15
CA LEU A 52 5.23 8.44 -3.00
C LEU A 52 4.37 9.57 -2.43
N LEU A 53 4.94 10.75 -2.25
CA LEU A 53 4.20 11.96 -1.91
C LEU A 53 4.13 12.86 -3.15
N ASN A 54 2.92 13.09 -3.66
CA ASN A 54 2.70 13.85 -4.90
C ASN A 54 3.53 13.33 -6.09
N GLY A 55 3.67 12.00 -6.19
CA GLY A 55 4.42 11.33 -7.26
C GLY A 55 5.95 11.35 -7.10
N ARG A 56 6.47 11.84 -5.97
CA ARG A 56 7.90 11.85 -5.67
C ARG A 56 8.24 10.86 -4.58
N ASP A 57 9.35 10.16 -4.74
CA ASP A 57 9.91 9.31 -3.69
C ASP A 57 10.20 10.14 -2.43
N ILE A 58 9.88 9.55 -1.29
CA ILE A 58 10.16 10.15 0.01
C ILE A 58 10.99 9.19 0.85
N THR A 59 11.91 9.74 1.64
CA THR A 59 12.59 8.96 2.67
C THR A 59 11.63 8.77 3.82
N VAL A 60 11.03 7.59 3.91
CA VAL A 60 10.14 7.25 5.00
C VAL A 60 10.88 6.56 6.13
N ASN A 61 10.60 6.98 7.36
CA ASN A 61 10.96 6.23 8.56
C ASN A 61 9.88 5.17 8.84
N THR A 62 9.75 4.17 7.96
CA THR A 62 8.78 3.08 8.14
C THR A 62 9.33 1.98 9.04
N LYS A 63 8.49 1.45 9.92
CA LYS A 63 8.67 0.09 10.45
C LYS A 63 7.93 -0.88 9.52
N LYS A 64 8.66 -1.81 8.89
CA LYS A 64 8.04 -2.93 8.19
C LYS A 64 7.61 -3.95 9.24
N ALA A 65 6.33 -4.31 9.25
CA ALA A 65 5.84 -5.45 9.99
C ALA A 65 5.66 -6.58 8.98
N TYR A 66 6.38 -7.69 9.19
CA TYR A 66 6.14 -8.94 8.49
C TYR A 66 5.11 -9.72 9.32
N TYR A 67 4.08 -10.25 8.67
CA TYR A 67 3.14 -11.18 9.28
C TYR A 67 3.54 -12.60 8.90
#